data_AF-A0AAD7EZ99-F1
#
_entry.id   AF-A0AAD7EZ99-F1
#
_cell.length_a   1.000
_cell.length_b   1.000
_cell.length_c   1.000
_cell.angle_alpha   90.00
_cell.angle_beta   90.00
_cell.angle_gamma   90.00
#
_symmetry.space_group_name_H-M   'P 1'
#
loop_
_entity.id
_entity.type
_entity.pdbx_description
1 polymer ?
#
loop_
_entity_poly.entity_id
_entity_poly.type
_entity_poly.pdbx_seq_one_letter_code
_entity_poly.pdbx_strand_id
1 'polypeptide(L)'
;MKHVKLFLDYGVSQGIGVYSLYPPSHVCLDPKCAQELFSDPDDLRDRELGETRSHPITVFSLDLGAIPGYATSRYCRNCHTRYYPSFYVRDNATVRTFYVVDTIPEFIHTFKHFYTTANLCELFANMMVTAWTSGTNCARIYNTSISKTYLQSSLPLDWQTTFQMDVDDVWNAFYTYSFCLDYYEWQAILELPHSAPSQTERLRPLLHHRNSRMAGTGQEEWNHACNLCCYIYLDPDSTDDDPRYLFIRSTVTDGITMGHPCCNVLDCQERL
;
A
#
# COMPACT_ATOMS: atom_id res chain seq x y z
N MET A 1 -17.76 14.60 -8.53
CA MET A 1 -17.57 15.32 -9.81
C MET A 1 -18.83 15.24 -10.67
N LYS A 2 -19.47 16.36 -11.04
CA LYS A 2 -20.71 16.36 -11.86
C LYS A 2 -20.51 15.98 -13.34
N HIS A 3 -19.26 15.90 -13.82
CA HIS A 3 -18.93 15.77 -15.25
C HIS A 3 -18.19 14.48 -15.63
N VAL A 4 -18.12 13.49 -14.73
CA VAL A 4 -17.37 12.23 -14.99
C VAL A 4 -17.85 11.56 -16.28
N LYS A 5 -19.16 11.50 -16.51
CA LYS A 5 -19.72 10.93 -17.74
C LYS A 5 -19.20 11.60 -19.01
N LEU A 6 -19.04 12.93 -19.01
CA LEU A 6 -18.51 13.67 -20.17
C LEU A 6 -17.04 13.29 -20.45
N PHE A 7 -16.23 13.12 -19.41
CA PHE A 7 -14.85 12.64 -19.58
C PHE A 7 -14.81 11.22 -20.15
N LEU A 8 -15.70 10.35 -19.69
CA LEU A 8 -15.79 8.99 -20.21
C LEU A 8 -16.25 8.96 -21.68
N ASP A 9 -17.28 9.73 -22.02
CA ASP A 9 -17.85 9.74 -23.37
C ASP A 9 -16.92 10.39 -24.42
N TYR A 10 -16.15 11.43 -24.03
CA TYR A 10 -15.39 12.25 -24.99
C TYR A 10 -13.89 12.37 -24.69
N GLY A 11 -13.50 12.31 -23.42
CA GLY A 11 -12.12 12.55 -23.01
C GLY A 11 -11.20 11.36 -23.31
N VAL A 12 -11.67 10.14 -23.03
CA VAL A 12 -10.85 8.92 -23.14
C VAL A 12 -10.32 8.72 -24.56
N SER A 13 -11.14 8.95 -25.58
CA SER A 13 -10.73 8.85 -27.00
C SER A 13 -9.68 9.89 -27.41
N GLN A 14 -9.56 10.98 -26.66
CA GLN A 14 -8.58 12.05 -26.85
C GLN A 14 -7.35 11.90 -25.94
N GLY A 15 -7.22 10.78 -25.21
CA GLY A 15 -6.13 10.59 -24.26
C GLY A 15 -6.31 11.34 -22.93
N ILE A 16 -7.54 11.76 -22.61
CA ILE A 16 -7.88 12.51 -21.39
C ILE A 16 -8.68 11.59 -20.46
N GLY A 17 -8.02 11.07 -19.43
CA GLY A 17 -8.63 10.23 -18.41
C GLY A 17 -9.35 11.05 -17.33
N VAL A 18 -10.17 10.39 -16.52
CA VAL A 18 -10.77 11.04 -15.34
C VAL A 18 -9.68 11.36 -14.31
N TYR A 19 -8.67 10.49 -14.21
CA TYR A 19 -7.46 10.71 -13.45
C TYR A 19 -6.24 10.78 -14.37
N SER A 20 -5.40 11.79 -14.15
CA SER A 20 -4.09 11.91 -14.78
C SER A 20 -3.04 12.01 -13.68
N LEU A 21 -2.40 10.88 -13.39
CA LEU A 21 -1.44 10.74 -12.31
C LEU A 21 -0.04 11.11 -12.84
N TYR A 22 0.66 11.95 -12.09
CA TYR A 22 2.02 12.40 -12.37
C TYR A 22 2.92 12.11 -11.16
N PRO A 23 4.25 12.07 -11.34
CA PRO A 23 5.16 12.08 -10.20
C PRO A 23 4.93 13.36 -9.37
N PRO A 24 5.19 13.32 -8.05
CA PRO A 24 4.92 14.45 -7.16
C PRO A 24 5.81 15.67 -7.45
N SER A 25 6.90 15.50 -8.20
CA SER A 25 7.80 16.58 -8.59
C SER A 25 8.01 16.64 -10.10
N HIS A 26 8.19 17.86 -10.60
CA HIS A 26 8.60 18.15 -11.98
C HIS A 26 10.12 18.24 -12.14
N VAL A 27 10.85 18.22 -11.04
CA VAL A 27 12.32 18.30 -10.99
C VAL A 27 12.92 17.05 -10.33
N CYS A 28 14.21 16.80 -10.59
CA CYS A 28 14.94 15.68 -10.02
C CYS A 28 15.11 15.83 -8.51
N LEU A 29 14.83 14.75 -7.76
CA LEU A 29 14.98 14.73 -6.31
C LEU A 29 16.43 14.55 -5.83
N ASP A 30 17.35 14.18 -6.72
CA ASP A 30 18.78 14.07 -6.39
C ASP A 30 19.43 15.47 -6.49
N PRO A 31 19.91 16.07 -5.38
CA PRO A 31 20.50 17.41 -5.39
C PRO A 31 21.73 17.51 -6.29
N LYS A 32 22.43 16.39 -6.54
CA LYS A 32 23.59 16.35 -7.46
C LYS A 32 23.20 16.54 -8.92
N CYS A 33 21.91 16.53 -9.23
CA CYS A 33 21.41 16.82 -10.57
C CYS A 33 21.18 18.30 -10.83
N ALA A 34 21.20 19.14 -9.80
CA ALA A 34 21.08 20.58 -9.95
C ALA A 34 22.14 21.12 -10.91
N GLN A 35 21.79 22.18 -11.63
CA GLN A 35 22.62 22.82 -12.65
C GLN A 35 22.98 24.23 -12.20
N GLU A 36 24.25 24.59 -12.33
CA GLU A 36 24.68 25.99 -12.16
C GLU A 36 23.95 26.89 -13.15
N LEU A 37 23.47 28.03 -12.66
CA LEU A 37 22.86 29.03 -13.51
C LEU A 37 23.95 29.79 -14.28
N PHE A 38 23.78 29.91 -15.60
CA PHE A 38 24.69 30.72 -16.43
C PHE A 38 24.76 32.18 -15.99
N SER A 39 23.72 32.69 -15.32
CA SER A 39 23.64 34.06 -14.80
C SER A 39 24.35 34.23 -13.46
N ASP A 40 24.46 33.17 -12.66
CA ASP A 40 25.06 33.20 -11.32
C ASP A 40 25.61 31.79 -10.98
N PRO A 41 26.94 31.58 -11.06
CA PRO A 41 27.56 30.29 -10.79
C PRO A 41 27.36 29.78 -9.35
N ASP A 42 27.05 30.67 -8.40
CA ASP A 42 26.82 30.30 -7.01
C ASP A 42 25.36 29.85 -6.74
N ASP A 43 24.48 29.99 -7.74
CA ASP A 43 23.08 29.59 -7.65
C ASP A 43 22.79 28.33 -8.49
N LEU A 44 22.18 27.34 -7.83
CA LEU A 44 21.88 26.02 -8.39
C LEU A 44 20.39 25.92 -8.71
N ARG A 45 20.07 25.64 -9.98
CA ARG A 45 18.71 25.35 -10.41
C ARG A 45 18.45 23.86 -10.41
N ASP A 46 17.32 23.47 -9.83
CA ASP A 46 16.83 22.09 -9.90
C ASP A 46 16.61 21.64 -11.35
N ARG A 47 17.06 20.42 -11.64
CA ARG A 47 16.96 19.88 -13.00
C ARG A 47 15.55 19.40 -13.31
N GLU A 48 14.96 19.97 -14.34
CA GLU A 48 13.66 19.54 -14.87
C GLU A 48 13.68 18.11 -15.40
N LEU A 49 12.61 17.37 -15.12
CA LEU A 49 12.39 16.02 -15.62
C LEU A 49 11.76 16.05 -17.02
N GLY A 50 12.35 15.29 -17.94
CA GLY A 50 11.90 15.18 -19.33
C GLY A 50 11.36 13.80 -19.71
N GLU A 51 11.30 13.52 -21.02
CA GLU A 51 10.96 12.20 -21.61
C GLU A 51 9.74 11.52 -20.95
N THR A 52 8.64 12.26 -20.97
CA THR A 52 7.35 11.83 -20.44
C THR A 52 6.86 10.57 -21.15
N ARG A 53 6.47 9.57 -20.37
CA ARG A 53 5.78 8.37 -20.88
C ARG A 53 4.48 8.19 -20.12
N SER A 54 3.37 8.17 -20.85
CA SER A 54 2.02 8.00 -20.28
C SER A 54 1.45 6.66 -20.69
N HIS A 55 0.83 5.97 -19.73
CA HIS A 55 0.20 4.67 -19.95
C HIS A 55 -1.23 4.70 -19.41
N PRO A 56 -2.19 4.05 -20.10
CA PRO A 56 -3.53 3.89 -19.56
C PRO A 56 -3.50 3.02 -18.31
N ILE A 57 -4.37 3.36 -17.35
CA ILE A 57 -4.53 2.68 -16.07
C ILE A 57 -6.01 2.56 -15.72
N THR A 58 -6.34 1.62 -14.84
CA THR A 58 -7.61 1.62 -14.12
C THR A 58 -7.38 2.14 -12.71
N VAL A 59 -8.22 3.09 -12.29
CA VAL A 59 -8.26 3.59 -10.92
C VAL A 59 -9.51 3.06 -10.25
N PHE A 60 -9.31 2.30 -9.17
CA PHE A 60 -10.37 1.89 -8.26
C PHE A 60 -10.56 2.96 -7.19
N SER A 61 -11.74 3.56 -7.15
CA SER A 61 -12.05 4.64 -6.23
C SER A 61 -13.34 4.38 -5.47
N LEU A 62 -13.41 4.85 -4.23
CA LEU A 62 -14.62 4.73 -3.43
C LEU A 62 -15.80 5.52 -4.02
N ASP A 63 -15.53 6.73 -4.53
CA ASP A 63 -16.59 7.66 -4.93
C ASP A 63 -17.10 7.41 -6.35
N LEU A 64 -16.21 7.04 -7.27
CA LEU A 64 -16.53 6.91 -8.70
C LEU A 64 -16.57 5.45 -9.17
N GLY A 65 -16.20 4.50 -8.30
CA GLY A 65 -15.96 3.12 -8.72
C GLY A 65 -14.70 3.00 -9.57
N ALA A 66 -14.67 2.00 -10.45
CA ALA A 66 -13.55 1.75 -11.35
C ALA A 66 -13.65 2.63 -12.60
N ILE A 67 -12.63 3.44 -12.86
CA ILE A 67 -12.63 4.39 -13.98
C ILE A 67 -11.26 4.46 -14.69
N PRO A 68 -11.25 4.80 -15.99
CA PRO A 68 -10.02 4.95 -16.76
C PRO A 68 -9.23 6.18 -16.33
N GLY A 69 -7.92 6.04 -16.31
CA GLY A 69 -6.97 7.13 -16.09
C GLY A 69 -5.68 6.94 -16.87
N TYR A 70 -4.73 7.85 -16.65
CA TYR A 70 -3.38 7.77 -17.20
C TYR A 70 -2.34 7.94 -16.09
N ALA A 71 -1.34 7.07 -16.07
CA ALA A 71 -0.14 7.25 -15.25
C ALA A 71 1.00 7.75 -16.13
N THR A 72 1.56 8.90 -15.78
CA THR A 72 2.69 9.50 -16.47
C THR A 72 3.96 9.34 -15.64
N SER A 73 5.03 8.87 -16.28
CA SER A 73 6.38 8.88 -15.72
C SER A 73 7.24 9.94 -16.38
N ARG A 74 8.26 10.44 -15.67
CA ARG A 74 9.25 11.40 -16.16
C ARG A 74 10.67 10.91 -15.88
N TYR A 75 11.64 11.42 -16.61
CA TYR A 75 13.01 10.92 -16.58
C TYR A 75 14.03 12.03 -16.37
N CYS A 76 14.98 11.79 -15.47
CA CYS A 76 16.16 12.64 -15.32
C CYS A 76 17.29 12.13 -16.20
N ARG A 77 17.76 12.95 -17.15
CA ARG A 77 18.89 12.60 -18.03
C ARG A 77 20.25 12.53 -17.33
N ASN A 78 20.36 13.03 -16.09
CA ASN A 78 21.63 13.10 -15.36
C ASN A 78 21.88 11.86 -14.51
N CYS A 79 20.99 11.58 -13.57
CA CYS A 79 21.08 10.43 -12.68
C CYS A 79 20.34 9.21 -13.26
N HIS A 80 19.82 9.31 -14.48
CA HIS A 80 19.09 8.26 -15.17
C HIS A 80 17.91 7.69 -14.37
N THR A 81 17.30 8.50 -13.50
CA THR A 81 16.17 8.08 -12.67
C THR A 81 14.85 8.34 -13.37
N ARG A 82 13.98 7.31 -13.40
CA ARG A 82 12.59 7.44 -13.86
C ARG A 82 11.66 7.55 -12.66
N TYR A 83 10.92 8.65 -12.62
CA TYR A 83 9.93 8.98 -11.61
C TYR A 83 8.55 8.57 -12.12
N TYR A 84 7.88 7.67 -11.42
CA TYR A 84 6.48 7.29 -11.62
C TYR A 84 5.59 8.05 -10.62
N PRO A 85 4.25 7.92 -10.68
CA PRO A 85 3.36 8.59 -9.72
C PRO A 85 3.60 8.17 -8.26
N SER A 86 3.79 6.88 -7.96
CA SER A 86 3.92 6.39 -6.57
C SER A 86 5.35 6.10 -6.13
N PHE A 87 6.29 5.93 -7.06
CA PHE A 87 7.69 5.59 -6.75
C PHE A 87 8.64 6.09 -7.83
N TYR A 88 9.94 6.01 -7.59
CA TYR A 88 10.97 6.21 -8.61
C TYR A 88 11.94 5.02 -8.66
N VAL A 89 12.62 4.90 -9.79
CA VAL A 89 13.59 3.82 -10.06
C VAL A 89 14.78 4.44 -10.77
N ARG A 90 15.97 4.27 -10.19
CA ARG A 90 17.22 4.64 -10.85
C ARG A 90 17.57 3.59 -11.92
N ASP A 91 18.22 4.00 -13.00
CA ASP A 91 18.64 3.06 -14.03
C ASP A 91 19.52 1.94 -13.46
N ASN A 92 19.30 0.72 -13.93
CA ASN A 92 19.90 -0.52 -13.41
C ASN A 92 19.68 -0.80 -11.90
N ALA A 93 18.79 -0.07 -11.23
CA ALA A 93 18.47 -0.33 -9.83
C ALA A 93 17.65 -1.62 -9.68
N THR A 94 17.94 -2.37 -8.61
CA THR A 94 17.19 -3.57 -8.23
C THR A 94 15.96 -3.24 -7.40
N VAL A 95 15.84 -2.00 -6.91
CA VAL A 95 14.77 -1.53 -6.03
C VAL A 95 14.04 -0.33 -6.63
N ARG A 96 12.80 -0.16 -6.19
CA ARG A 96 11.97 1.04 -6.40
C ARG A 96 11.75 1.69 -5.05
N THR A 97 11.76 3.02 -5.01
CA THR A 97 11.62 3.79 -3.76
C THR A 97 10.34 4.61 -3.81
N PHE A 98 9.47 4.45 -2.81
CA PHE A 98 8.17 5.12 -2.75
C PHE A 98 8.26 6.51 -2.10
N TYR A 99 7.39 7.43 -2.53
CA TYR A 99 7.30 8.78 -1.94
C TYR A 99 6.40 8.77 -0.69
N VAL A 100 6.92 8.22 0.41
CA VAL A 100 6.16 8.10 1.68
C VAL A 100 6.78 8.88 2.85
N VAL A 101 7.79 9.71 2.59
CA VAL A 101 8.50 10.44 3.65
C VAL A 101 7.63 11.56 4.21
N ASP A 102 7.07 12.42 3.35
CA ASP A 102 6.34 13.61 3.79
C ASP A 102 4.82 13.43 3.84
N THR A 103 4.29 12.48 3.06
CA THR A 103 2.84 12.25 2.97
C THR A 103 2.53 10.82 2.52
N ILE A 104 1.37 10.32 2.95
CA ILE A 104 0.80 9.09 2.42
C ILE A 104 0.18 9.40 1.04
N PRO A 105 0.47 8.64 -0.04
CA PRO A 105 -0.09 8.89 -1.35
C PRO A 105 -1.61 8.70 -1.40
N GLU A 106 -2.32 9.62 -2.06
CA GLU A 106 -3.78 9.48 -2.29
C GLU A 106 -4.09 8.28 -3.21
N PHE A 107 -3.20 8.00 -4.17
CA PHE A 107 -3.33 6.89 -5.11
C PHE A 107 -2.23 5.86 -4.88
N ILE A 108 -2.64 4.67 -4.46
CA ILE A 108 -1.77 3.54 -4.15
C ILE A 108 -1.57 2.68 -5.39
N HIS A 109 -0.34 2.59 -5.86
CA HIS A 109 0.00 1.69 -6.96
C HIS A 109 -0.15 0.24 -6.50
N THR A 110 -1.22 -0.40 -6.94
CA THR A 110 -1.62 -1.74 -6.50
C THR A 110 -0.81 -2.79 -7.23
N PHE A 111 -0.91 -2.79 -8.57
CA PHE A 111 -0.17 -3.71 -9.42
C PHE A 111 -0.19 -3.22 -10.87
N LYS A 112 0.94 -3.28 -11.59
CA LYS A 112 1.05 -2.94 -13.03
C LYS A 112 0.36 -1.63 -13.42
N HIS A 113 -0.88 -1.70 -13.93
CA HIS A 113 -1.67 -0.59 -14.44
C HIS A 113 -2.91 -0.29 -13.55
N PHE A 114 -2.91 -0.77 -12.31
CA PHE A 114 -3.99 -0.56 -11.34
C PHE A 114 -3.55 0.34 -10.21
N TYR A 115 -4.40 1.31 -9.89
CA TYR A 115 -4.26 2.20 -8.74
C TYR A 115 -5.53 2.12 -7.90
N THR A 116 -5.37 2.23 -6.59
CA THR A 116 -6.49 2.22 -5.63
C THR A 116 -6.40 3.48 -4.78
N THR A 117 -7.51 4.17 -4.55
CA THR A 117 -7.51 5.37 -3.69
C THR A 117 -7.31 4.99 -2.22
N ALA A 118 -6.58 5.81 -1.46
CA ALA A 118 -6.27 5.55 -0.06
C ALA A 118 -7.54 5.35 0.79
N ASN A 119 -8.60 6.14 0.55
CA ASN A 119 -9.88 5.98 1.25
C ASN A 119 -10.58 4.64 0.97
N LEU A 120 -10.34 4.03 -0.19
CA LEU A 120 -10.85 2.70 -0.51
C LEU A 120 -10.02 1.62 0.18
N CYS A 121 -8.69 1.79 0.27
CA CYS A 121 -7.84 0.92 1.08
C CYS A 121 -8.25 0.95 2.56
N GLU A 122 -8.51 2.13 3.12
CA GLU A 122 -9.05 2.32 4.47
C GLU A 122 -10.41 1.62 4.64
N LEU A 123 -11.32 1.74 3.67
CA LEU A 123 -12.58 1.01 3.73
C LEU A 123 -12.36 -0.51 3.77
N PHE A 124 -11.44 -1.05 2.98
CA PHE A 124 -11.10 -2.48 3.03
C PHE A 124 -10.55 -2.89 4.38
N ALA A 125 -9.62 -2.12 4.95
CA ALA A 125 -9.08 -2.37 6.28
C ALA A 125 -10.19 -2.38 7.34
N ASN A 126 -11.09 -1.38 7.30
CA ASN A 126 -12.22 -1.28 8.21
C ASN A 126 -13.20 -2.45 8.05
N MET A 127 -13.53 -2.87 6.83
CA MET A 127 -14.41 -4.03 6.61
C MET A 127 -13.77 -5.34 7.07
N MET A 128 -12.46 -5.50 6.89
CA MET A 128 -11.71 -6.67 7.36
C MET A 128 -11.69 -6.73 8.89
N VAL A 129 -11.39 -5.61 9.56
CA VAL A 129 -11.24 -5.59 11.03
C VAL A 129 -12.58 -5.56 11.79
N THR A 130 -13.58 -4.84 11.28
CA THR A 130 -14.86 -4.66 12.01
C THR A 130 -15.92 -5.69 11.65
N ALA A 131 -15.92 -6.15 10.40
CA ALA A 131 -16.96 -7.02 9.86
C ALA A 131 -16.42 -8.36 9.35
N TRP A 132 -15.14 -8.67 9.61
CA TRP A 132 -14.51 -9.94 9.25
C TRP A 132 -14.62 -10.25 7.75
N THR A 133 -14.63 -9.19 6.93
CA THR A 133 -14.86 -9.32 5.50
C THR A 133 -13.59 -9.84 4.83
N SER A 134 -13.66 -11.00 4.17
CA SER A 134 -12.52 -11.53 3.41
C SER A 134 -12.18 -10.65 2.20
N GLY A 135 -10.94 -10.71 1.70
CA GLY A 135 -10.54 -10.00 0.48
C GLY A 135 -11.45 -10.29 -0.72
N THR A 136 -11.91 -11.54 -0.88
CA THR A 136 -12.89 -11.92 -1.91
C THR A 136 -14.22 -11.20 -1.72
N ASN A 137 -14.71 -11.09 -0.49
CA ASN A 137 -15.95 -10.36 -0.20
C ASN A 137 -15.76 -8.86 -0.39
N CYS A 138 -14.61 -8.28 -0.03
CA CYS A 138 -14.28 -6.88 -0.33
C CYS A 138 -14.36 -6.59 -1.84
N ALA A 139 -13.74 -7.44 -2.68
CA ALA A 139 -13.78 -7.29 -4.13
C ALA A 139 -15.22 -7.39 -4.67
N ARG A 140 -16.01 -8.37 -4.18
CA ARG A 140 -17.43 -8.52 -4.55
C ARG A 140 -18.27 -7.31 -4.13
N ILE A 141 -18.13 -6.85 -2.89
CA ILE A 141 -18.83 -5.66 -2.38
C ILE A 141 -18.47 -4.44 -3.23
N TYR A 142 -17.20 -4.27 -3.56
CA TYR A 142 -16.76 -3.20 -4.46
C TYR A 142 -17.45 -3.29 -5.81
N ASN A 143 -17.36 -4.43 -6.50
CA ASN A 143 -17.92 -4.61 -7.84
C ASN A 143 -19.46 -4.52 -7.89
N THR A 144 -20.15 -4.86 -6.80
CA THR A 144 -21.63 -4.90 -6.75
C THR A 144 -22.25 -3.61 -6.21
N SER A 145 -21.61 -2.99 -5.22
CA SER A 145 -22.23 -1.92 -4.42
C SER A 145 -21.52 -0.57 -4.58
N ILE A 146 -20.22 -0.57 -4.85
CA ILE A 146 -19.43 0.66 -4.98
C ILE A 146 -19.31 1.07 -6.46
N SER A 147 -19.09 0.08 -7.34
CA SER A 147 -19.06 0.28 -8.78
C SER A 147 -20.34 0.94 -9.27
N LYS A 148 -20.18 2.06 -9.98
CA LYS A 148 -21.28 2.89 -10.45
C LYS A 148 -21.84 2.31 -11.75
N THR A 149 -22.84 1.44 -11.66
CA THR A 149 -23.47 0.78 -12.82
C THR A 149 -23.94 1.77 -13.89
N TYR A 150 -24.36 2.98 -13.50
CA TYR A 150 -24.77 4.02 -14.45
C TYR A 150 -23.63 4.59 -15.32
N LEU A 151 -22.37 4.45 -14.88
CA LEU A 151 -21.19 4.83 -15.68
C LEU A 151 -20.73 3.70 -16.60
N GLN A 152 -21.20 2.47 -16.38
CA GLN A 152 -20.71 1.28 -17.08
C GLN A 152 -20.94 1.34 -18.59
N SER A 153 -22.03 1.96 -19.05
CA SER A 153 -22.31 2.18 -20.47
C SER A 153 -21.37 3.18 -21.14
N SER A 154 -20.71 4.04 -20.36
CA SER A 154 -19.76 5.04 -20.83
C SER A 154 -18.31 4.57 -20.71
N LEU A 155 -18.06 3.40 -20.11
CA LEU A 155 -16.71 2.86 -20.02
C LEU A 155 -16.23 2.37 -21.40
N PRO A 156 -14.97 2.63 -21.77
CA PRO A 156 -14.39 2.14 -23.03
C PRO A 156 -14.35 0.61 -23.06
N LEU A 157 -14.92 0.01 -24.12
CA LEU A 157 -14.94 -1.45 -24.32
C LEU A 157 -13.55 -2.02 -24.65
N ASP A 158 -12.70 -1.23 -25.29
CA ASP A 158 -11.35 -1.56 -25.74
C ASP A 158 -10.26 -1.13 -24.74
N TRP A 159 -10.64 -0.86 -23.49
CA TRP A 159 -9.66 -0.51 -22.45
C TRP A 159 -8.70 -1.66 -22.20
N GLN A 160 -7.40 -1.34 -22.08
CA GLN A 160 -6.33 -2.32 -21.97
C GLN A 160 -6.36 -3.12 -20.66
N THR A 161 -7.15 -2.67 -19.67
CA THR A 161 -7.23 -3.30 -18.35
C THR A 161 -8.68 -3.43 -17.90
N THR A 162 -8.91 -4.35 -16.96
CA THR A 162 -10.24 -4.60 -16.42
C THR A 162 -10.73 -3.46 -15.52
N PHE A 163 -12.05 -3.28 -15.44
CA PHE A 163 -12.74 -2.45 -14.45
C PHE A 163 -13.33 -3.27 -13.30
N GLN A 164 -13.22 -4.60 -13.36
CA GLN A 164 -13.59 -5.50 -12.26
C GLN A 164 -12.39 -5.66 -11.34
N MET A 165 -12.61 -5.40 -10.05
CA MET A 165 -11.62 -5.65 -9.01
C MET A 165 -11.58 -7.12 -8.65
N ASP A 166 -10.40 -7.71 -8.55
CA ASP A 166 -10.21 -9.07 -8.04
C ASP A 166 -9.70 -9.07 -6.59
N VAL A 167 -9.70 -10.24 -5.95
CA VAL A 167 -9.15 -10.46 -4.61
C VAL A 167 -7.67 -10.06 -4.52
N ASP A 168 -6.91 -10.28 -5.57
CA ASP A 168 -5.50 -9.89 -5.63
C ASP A 168 -5.35 -8.36 -5.61
N ASP A 169 -6.23 -7.62 -6.28
CA ASP A 169 -6.19 -6.15 -6.25
C ASP A 169 -6.46 -5.63 -4.84
N VAL A 170 -7.42 -6.21 -4.13
CA VAL A 170 -7.73 -5.88 -2.73
C VAL A 170 -6.52 -6.09 -1.84
N TRP A 171 -5.90 -7.27 -1.88
CA TRP A 171 -4.75 -7.58 -1.02
C TRP A 171 -3.53 -6.72 -1.39
N ASN A 172 -3.25 -6.55 -2.68
CA ASN A 172 -2.14 -5.73 -3.13
C ASN A 172 -2.33 -4.26 -2.70
N ALA A 173 -3.55 -3.74 -2.76
CA ALA A 173 -3.87 -2.38 -2.33
C ALA A 173 -3.73 -2.26 -0.81
N PHE A 174 -4.34 -3.19 -0.06
CA PHE A 174 -4.27 -3.25 1.39
C PHE A 174 -2.83 -3.30 1.90
N TYR A 175 -2.02 -4.25 1.43
CA TYR A 175 -0.64 -4.40 1.89
C TYR A 175 0.23 -3.20 1.50
N THR A 176 0.13 -2.75 0.25
CA THR A 176 0.95 -1.61 -0.21
C THR A 176 0.60 -0.34 0.57
N TYR A 177 -0.69 -0.10 0.79
CA TYR A 177 -1.16 1.01 1.62
C TYR A 177 -0.70 0.88 3.08
N SER A 178 -0.83 -0.31 3.67
CA SER A 178 -0.37 -0.58 5.03
C SER A 178 1.13 -0.34 5.19
N PHE A 179 1.95 -0.68 4.19
CA PHE A 179 3.37 -0.35 4.21
C PHE A 179 3.64 1.14 4.05
N CYS A 180 2.87 1.86 3.23
CA CYS A 180 2.96 3.31 3.19
C CYS A 180 2.68 3.93 4.57
N LEU A 181 1.64 3.47 5.27
CA LEU A 181 1.32 3.92 6.63
C LEU A 181 2.45 3.60 7.61
N ASP A 182 2.89 2.34 7.65
CA ASP A 182 3.94 1.86 8.53
C ASP A 182 5.25 2.62 8.32
N TYR A 183 5.71 2.78 7.08
CA TYR A 183 6.96 3.50 6.82
C TYR A 183 6.83 5.02 7.00
N TYR A 184 5.64 5.59 6.81
CA TYR A 184 5.35 6.98 7.14
C TYR A 184 5.42 7.23 8.65
N GLU A 185 4.78 6.38 9.45
CA GLU A 185 4.81 6.47 10.92
C GLU A 185 6.24 6.38 11.46
N TRP A 186 7.04 5.47 10.90
CA TRP A 186 8.44 5.27 11.29
C TRP A 186 9.41 6.27 10.67
N GLN A 187 8.94 7.18 9.81
CA GLN A 187 9.78 8.13 9.07
C GLN A 187 10.93 7.43 8.33
N ALA A 188 10.61 6.30 7.71
CA ALA A 188 11.56 5.41 7.05
C ALA A 188 11.34 5.35 5.53
N ILE A 189 12.37 4.94 4.79
CA ILE A 189 12.30 4.81 3.33
C ILE A 189 11.66 3.47 2.97
N LEU A 190 10.53 3.52 2.26
CA LEU A 190 9.87 2.33 1.71
C LEU A 190 10.50 1.94 0.37
N GLU A 191 11.23 0.83 0.37
CA GLU A 191 11.83 0.23 -0.83
C GLU A 191 11.26 -1.15 -1.13
N LEU A 192 11.00 -1.40 -2.40
CA LEU A 192 10.53 -2.70 -2.88
C LEU A 192 11.37 -3.19 -4.06
N PRO A 193 11.59 -4.50 -4.23
CA PRO A 193 12.25 -5.02 -5.41
C PRO A 193 11.55 -4.55 -6.70
N HIS A 194 12.32 -3.95 -7.62
CA HIS A 194 11.79 -3.42 -8.87
C HIS A 194 11.34 -4.57 -9.79
N SER A 195 12.22 -5.54 -10.01
CA SER A 195 12.03 -6.63 -10.98
C SER A 195 11.53 -7.94 -10.36
N ALA A 196 10.73 -7.87 -9.28
CA ALA A 196 10.13 -9.07 -8.69
C ALA A 196 9.14 -9.75 -9.66
N PRO A 197 9.11 -11.09 -9.73
CA PRO A 197 8.28 -11.85 -10.67
C PRO A 197 6.77 -11.76 -10.39
N SER A 198 6.38 -11.47 -9.14
CA SER A 198 4.99 -11.20 -8.76
C SER A 198 4.89 -10.11 -7.69
N GLN A 199 3.69 -9.62 -7.41
CA GLN A 199 3.46 -8.67 -6.32
C GLN A 199 3.64 -9.33 -4.95
N THR A 200 3.25 -10.59 -4.79
CA THR A 200 3.51 -11.39 -3.58
C THR A 200 5.00 -11.46 -3.27
N GLU A 201 5.82 -11.83 -4.27
CA GLU A 201 7.28 -11.91 -4.15
C GLU A 201 7.91 -10.56 -3.83
N ARG A 202 7.31 -9.48 -4.34
CA ARG A 202 7.74 -8.10 -4.09
C ARG A 202 7.51 -7.67 -2.65
N LEU A 203 6.33 -7.97 -2.12
CA LEU A 203 5.90 -7.54 -0.78
C LEU A 203 6.46 -8.45 0.33
N ARG A 204 6.81 -9.70 0.01
CA ARG A 204 7.27 -10.69 1.00
C ARG A 204 8.42 -10.19 1.89
N PRO A 205 9.48 -9.54 1.39
CA PRO A 205 10.58 -9.06 2.25
C PRO A 205 10.09 -8.08 3.31
N LEU A 206 9.15 -7.18 2.96
CA LEU A 206 8.59 -6.22 3.90
C LEU A 206 7.64 -6.86 4.90
N LEU A 207 6.83 -7.84 4.46
CA LEU A 207 5.99 -8.62 5.37
C LEU A 207 6.84 -9.34 6.41
N HIS A 208 7.94 -9.97 5.99
CA HIS A 208 8.86 -10.63 6.90
C HIS A 208 9.53 -9.63 7.84
N HIS A 209 10.02 -8.51 7.33
CA HIS A 209 10.64 -7.46 8.15
C HIS A 209 9.67 -6.91 9.20
N ARG A 210 8.43 -6.59 8.79
CA ARG A 210 7.38 -6.13 9.68
C ARG A 210 7.04 -7.18 10.73
N ASN A 211 6.84 -8.44 10.34
CA ASN A 211 6.53 -9.52 11.29
C ASN A 211 7.66 -9.73 12.30
N SER A 212 8.92 -9.71 11.85
CA SER A 212 10.09 -9.81 12.72
C SER A 212 10.20 -8.63 13.68
N ARG A 213 9.84 -7.41 13.24
CA ARG A 213 9.78 -6.23 14.12
C ARG A 213 8.66 -6.35 15.15
N MET A 214 7.48 -6.78 14.70
CA MET A 214 6.28 -6.94 15.55
C MET A 214 6.42 -8.09 16.55
N ALA A 215 7.24 -9.09 16.25
CA ALA A 215 7.57 -10.16 17.17
C ALA A 215 8.37 -9.63 18.36
N GLY A 216 7.86 -9.84 19.57
CA GLY A 216 8.48 -9.32 20.79
C GLY A 216 8.05 -7.88 21.06
N THR A 217 8.98 -6.93 21.02
CA THR A 217 8.79 -5.57 21.55
C THR A 217 8.22 -4.56 20.57
N GLY A 218 7.83 -4.98 19.36
CA GLY A 218 7.40 -4.05 18.31
C GLY A 218 5.94 -3.62 18.37
N GLN A 219 5.16 -4.13 19.31
CA GLN A 219 3.80 -3.67 19.59
C GLN A 219 3.84 -2.58 20.67
N GLU A 220 3.05 -1.52 20.54
CA GLU A 220 3.05 -0.41 21.52
C GLU A 220 2.86 -0.90 22.96
N GLU A 221 1.98 -1.90 23.14
CA GLU A 221 1.62 -2.48 24.43
C GLU A 221 2.30 -3.85 24.68
N TRP A 222 3.46 -4.13 24.08
CA TRP A 222 4.11 -5.44 24.15
C TRP A 222 4.41 -5.91 25.59
N ASN A 223 4.81 -4.99 26.47
CA ASN A 223 5.11 -5.25 27.87
C ASN A 223 3.92 -4.90 28.79
N HIS A 224 2.73 -4.69 28.23
CA HIS A 224 1.57 -4.31 29.01
C HIS A 224 1.22 -5.38 30.04
N ALA A 225 1.34 -5.00 31.31
CA ALA A 225 1.02 -5.81 32.48
C ALA A 225 0.33 -4.91 33.52
N CYS A 226 -0.96 -4.64 33.31
CA CYS A 226 -1.78 -3.95 34.30
C CYS A 226 -2.52 -4.96 35.18
N ASN A 227 -3.01 -4.51 36.34
CA ASN A 227 -3.78 -5.33 37.29
C ASN A 227 -5.16 -5.77 36.76
N LEU A 228 -5.56 -5.32 35.56
CA LEU A 228 -6.78 -5.76 34.88
C LEU A 228 -6.50 -6.94 33.93
N CYS A 229 -5.39 -6.89 33.19
CA CYS A 229 -5.00 -7.92 32.23
C CYS A 229 -4.17 -9.04 32.87
N CYS A 230 -3.52 -8.74 33.99
CA CYS A 230 -2.68 -9.67 34.74
C CYS A 230 -3.18 -9.75 36.18
N TYR A 231 -3.45 -10.96 36.65
CA TYR A 231 -3.71 -11.25 38.06
C TYR A 231 -2.54 -12.04 38.62
N ILE A 232 -1.74 -11.41 39.47
CA ILE A 232 -0.57 -12.02 40.12
C ILE A 232 -0.97 -12.38 41.55
N TYR A 233 -0.71 -13.61 41.98
CA TYR A 233 -1.04 -14.09 43.32
C TYR A 233 0.04 -15.03 43.84
N LEU A 234 0.14 -15.15 45.17
CA LEU A 234 1.04 -16.09 45.83
C LEU A 234 0.56 -17.52 45.59
N ASP A 235 1.49 -18.40 45.22
CA ASP A 235 1.27 -19.84 45.16
C ASP A 235 0.83 -20.33 46.56
N PRO A 236 -0.29 -21.07 46.68
CA PRO A 236 -0.71 -21.65 47.95
C PRO A 236 0.36 -22.51 48.63
N ASP A 237 1.27 -23.10 47.86
CA ASP A 237 2.38 -23.92 48.36
C ASP A 237 3.67 -23.10 48.57
N SER A 238 3.60 -21.76 48.51
CA SER A 238 4.74 -20.90 48.82
C SER A 238 5.01 -20.83 50.34
N THR A 239 6.28 -20.67 50.70
CA THR A 239 6.71 -20.43 52.09
C THR A 239 7.26 -19.01 52.22
N ASP A 240 7.29 -18.48 53.44
CA ASP A 240 7.84 -17.13 53.70
C ASP A 240 9.32 -17.00 53.30
N ASP A 241 10.07 -18.11 53.35
CA ASP A 241 11.49 -18.17 52.96
C ASP A 241 11.70 -18.36 51.44
N ASP A 242 10.67 -18.81 50.69
CA ASP A 242 10.71 -18.97 49.23
C ASP A 242 9.35 -18.61 48.59
N PRO A 243 9.05 -17.30 48.47
CA PRO A 243 7.79 -16.84 47.93
C PRO A 243 7.71 -17.10 46.42
N ARG A 244 6.79 -17.96 46.02
CA ARG A 244 6.48 -18.25 44.61
C ARG A 244 5.22 -17.50 44.19
N TYR A 245 5.32 -16.78 43.08
CA TYR A 245 4.20 -16.03 42.50
C TYR A 245 3.71 -16.72 41.23
N LEU A 246 2.40 -16.93 41.17
CA LEU A 246 1.69 -17.36 39.97
C LEU A 246 1.06 -16.15 39.30
N PHE A 247 0.90 -16.18 37.99
CA PHE A 247 0.19 -15.14 37.26
C PHE A 247 -0.83 -15.76 36.29
N ILE A 248 -1.99 -15.13 36.19
CA ILE A 248 -2.98 -15.37 35.15
C ILE A 248 -2.95 -14.14 34.24
N ARG A 249 -2.79 -14.36 32.93
CA ARG A 249 -2.85 -13.30 31.92
C ARG A 249 -4.09 -13.50 31.07
N SER A 250 -4.94 -12.50 31.00
CA SER A 250 -6.06 -12.48 30.08
C SER A 250 -5.52 -12.34 28.66
N THR A 251 -5.78 -13.35 27.83
CA THR A 251 -5.54 -13.28 26.39
C THR A 251 -6.88 -13.01 25.72
N VAL A 252 -6.96 -11.95 24.91
CA VAL A 252 -8.10 -11.77 24.02
C VAL A 252 -7.89 -12.67 22.82
N THR A 253 -8.63 -13.78 22.77
CA THR A 253 -8.82 -14.54 21.55
C THR A 253 -10.09 -14.00 20.90
N ASP A 254 -10.04 -13.64 19.62
CA ASP A 254 -11.29 -13.44 18.91
C ASP A 254 -12.13 -14.72 18.99
N GLY A 255 -13.45 -14.61 19.12
CA GLY A 255 -14.33 -15.78 19.24
C GLY A 255 -14.39 -16.67 17.99
N ILE A 256 -13.46 -16.50 17.03
CA ILE A 256 -13.32 -17.26 15.78
C ILE A 256 -11.94 -17.94 15.71
N THR A 257 -11.19 -18.05 16.80
CA THR A 257 -10.02 -18.95 16.83
C THR A 257 -10.45 -20.43 16.91
N MET A 258 -11.23 -20.93 15.94
CA MET A 258 -11.25 -22.36 15.58
C MET A 258 -10.24 -22.57 14.45
N GLY A 259 -8.99 -22.79 14.86
CA GLY A 259 -7.91 -23.22 13.98
C GLY A 259 -7.06 -22.09 13.44
N HIS A 260 -5.82 -22.00 13.92
CA HIS A 260 -4.74 -21.51 13.08
C HIS A 260 -4.77 -22.32 11.76
N PRO A 261 -4.52 -21.74 10.58
CA PRO A 261 -4.18 -22.53 9.41
C PRO A 261 -2.87 -23.26 9.69
N CYS A 262 -2.98 -24.41 10.34
CA CYS A 262 -1.91 -25.37 10.50
C CYS A 262 -1.95 -26.29 9.28
N CYS A 263 -0.77 -26.64 8.77
CA CYS A 263 -0.62 -27.78 7.89
C CYS A 263 -1.31 -29.01 8.53
N ASN A 264 -1.79 -29.96 7.73
CA ASN A 264 -2.39 -31.21 8.22
C ASN A 264 -1.41 -32.11 9.03
N VAL A 265 -0.19 -31.63 9.27
CA VAL A 265 0.85 -32.27 10.07
C VAL A 265 0.99 -31.48 11.35
N LEU A 266 0.79 -32.15 12.49
CA LEU A 266 1.01 -31.58 13.81
C LEU A 266 2.46 -31.06 13.89
N ASP A 267 2.62 -29.78 14.29
CA ASP A 267 3.94 -29.12 14.43
C ASP A 267 4.75 -29.00 13.13
N CYS A 268 4.06 -28.72 12.02
CA CYS A 268 4.72 -28.47 10.73
C CYS A 268 5.61 -27.21 10.79
N GLN A 269 6.92 -27.41 10.58
CA GLN A 269 7.92 -26.35 10.49
C GLN A 269 8.15 -25.88 9.05
N GLU A 270 7.38 -26.39 8.09
CA GLU A 270 7.46 -25.95 6.70
C GLU A 270 6.84 -24.56 6.53
N ARG A 271 7.30 -23.84 5.52
CA ARG A 271 6.89 -22.46 5.27
C ARG A 271 5.44 -22.41 4.77
N LEU A 272 4.63 -21.52 5.36
CA LEU A 272 3.32 -21.11 4.83
C LEU A 272 3.48 -20.39 3.47
#